data_AF-A0A2D5JMX0-F1
#
_entry.id   AF-A0A2D5JMX0-F1
#
_cell.length_a   1.000
_cell.length_b   1.000
_cell.length_c   1.000
_cell.angle_alpha   90.00
_cell.angle_beta   90.00
_cell.angle_gamma   90.00
#
_symmetry.space_group_name_H-M   'P 1'
#
loop_
_entity.id
_entity.type
_entity.pdbx_description
1 polymer ?
#
loop_
_entity_poly.entity_id
_entity_poly.type
_entity_poly.pdbx_seq_one_letter_code
_entity_poly.pdbx_strand_id
1 'polypeptide(L)'
;MLSYDKEERWVKKNYNREETKGKWIQKVYQVDDSPRYEGMGSWVHVDGKSYWESTTDAPLPRREYSKRKDYNVLSRRNRHNITDFGWVHEQDNLKILRGESIKLIAEEKGKNTYVKVGMEKCEPAIKWWDKNQNFWSIVRKNWDNYFEENEIISFHKSVNKQPMFNGFFALGKKYEGLNNVSEKQYKEINDEINNHISSFIKP
;
A
#
# COMPACT_ATOMS: atom_id res chain seq x y z
N MET A 1 -8.43 5.85 8.47
CA MET A 1 -8.09 5.30 7.13
C MET A 1 -7.34 6.37 6.34
N LEU A 2 -6.33 6.02 5.57
CA LEU A 2 -5.56 6.94 4.74
C LEU A 2 -6.17 7.08 3.35
N SER A 3 -6.71 8.26 3.04
CA SER A 3 -7.26 8.59 1.73
C SER A 3 -6.18 9.25 0.88
N TYR A 4 -5.81 8.64 -0.24
CA TYR A 4 -4.90 9.29 -1.19
C TYR A 4 -5.55 10.55 -1.78
N ASP A 5 -4.75 11.60 -1.93
CA ASP A 5 -5.14 12.84 -2.58
C ASP A 5 -4.48 12.93 -3.96
N LYS A 6 -3.23 13.39 -4.03
CA LYS A 6 -2.40 13.40 -5.24
C LYS A 6 -0.93 13.56 -4.86
N GLU A 7 -0.03 13.27 -5.79
CA GLU A 7 1.40 13.59 -5.67
C GLU A 7 2.08 13.05 -4.40
N GLU A 8 1.84 11.78 -4.07
CA GLU A 8 2.36 11.13 -2.84
C GLU A 8 1.90 11.86 -1.57
N ARG A 9 0.62 12.27 -1.53
CA ARG A 9 -0.03 12.86 -0.36
C ARG A 9 -1.30 12.08 0.00
N TRP A 10 -1.47 11.81 1.29
CA TRP A 10 -2.64 11.17 1.88
C TRP A 10 -3.18 12.01 3.03
N VAL A 11 -4.48 11.92 3.26
CA VAL A 11 -5.18 12.54 4.39
C VAL A 11 -5.84 11.45 5.20
N LYS A 12 -5.63 11.48 6.51
CA LYS A 12 -6.31 10.60 7.45
C LYS A 12 -7.78 10.99 7.53
N LYS A 13 -8.64 10.00 7.31
CA LYS A 13 -10.09 10.10 7.48
C LYS A 13 -10.48 9.28 8.69
N ASN A 14 -11.16 9.95 9.61
CA ASN A 14 -11.80 9.36 10.76
C ASN A 14 -13.25 9.02 10.38
N TYR A 15 -13.69 7.84 10.79
CA TYR A 15 -15.04 7.36 10.56
C TYR A 15 -15.63 6.97 11.89
N ASN A 16 -16.91 7.25 12.09
CA ASN A 16 -17.62 6.78 13.26
C ASN A 16 -18.04 5.30 13.10
N ARG A 17 -18.59 4.73 14.17
CA ARG A 17 -18.99 3.31 14.21
C ARG A 17 -20.09 2.98 13.20
N GLU A 18 -21.04 3.88 13.00
CA GLU A 18 -22.16 3.66 12.06
C GLU A 18 -21.67 3.67 10.61
N GLU A 19 -20.70 4.52 10.28
CA GLU A 19 -20.10 4.57 8.93
C GLU A 19 -19.28 3.33 8.58
N THR A 20 -18.78 2.60 9.58
CA THR A 20 -17.87 1.44 9.40
C THR A 20 -18.56 0.10 9.62
N LYS A 21 -19.76 0.08 10.20
CA LYS A 21 -20.51 -1.15 10.49
C LYS A 21 -20.72 -2.00 9.23
N GLY A 22 -20.31 -3.27 9.30
CA GLY A 22 -20.44 -4.23 8.19
C GLY A 22 -19.48 -3.99 7.02
N LYS A 23 -18.55 -3.04 7.13
CA LYS A 23 -17.55 -2.75 6.11
C LYS A 23 -16.19 -3.35 6.48
N TRP A 24 -15.43 -3.67 5.44
CA TRP A 24 -14.07 -4.17 5.50
C TRP A 24 -13.13 -3.20 4.78
N ILE A 25 -11.92 -3.07 5.32
CA ILE A 25 -10.88 -2.20 4.75
C ILE A 25 -9.84 -3.06 4.03
N GLN A 26 -9.50 -2.66 2.82
CA GLN A 26 -8.31 -3.08 2.12
C GLN A 26 -7.24 -2.01 2.33
N LYS A 27 -6.13 -2.36 2.98
CA LYS A 27 -4.93 -1.52 3.03
C LYS A 27 -3.91 -2.05 2.02
N VAL A 28 -3.42 -1.18 1.13
CA VAL A 28 -2.41 -1.52 0.15
C VAL A 28 -1.17 -0.68 0.41
N TYR A 29 -0.04 -1.36 0.49
CA TYR A 29 1.27 -0.77 0.75
C TYR A 29 2.16 -0.84 -0.49
N GLN A 30 3.23 -0.06 -0.46
CA GLN A 30 4.36 -0.21 -1.39
C GLN A 30 5.25 -1.36 -0.94
N VAL A 31 6.31 -1.66 -1.71
CA VAL A 31 7.28 -2.71 -1.37
C VAL A 31 8.18 -2.37 -0.17
N ASP A 32 8.05 -1.16 0.36
CA ASP A 32 8.76 -0.63 1.52
C ASP A 32 7.83 -0.39 2.73
N ASP A 33 6.63 -0.98 2.70
CA ASP A 33 5.56 -0.84 3.70
C ASP A 33 5.01 0.60 3.88
N SER A 34 5.45 1.57 3.07
CA SER A 34 4.82 2.90 3.00
C SER A 34 3.40 2.81 2.39
N PRO A 35 2.49 3.76 2.70
CA PRO A 35 1.10 3.65 2.29
C PRO A 35 0.98 3.81 0.78
N ARG A 36 0.09 3.03 0.15
CA ARG A 36 -0.27 3.21 -1.26
C ARG A 36 -1.70 3.71 -1.39
N TYR A 37 -2.69 2.95 -0.95
CA TYR A 37 -4.08 3.38 -0.85
C TYR A 37 -4.85 2.49 0.11
N GLU A 38 -5.95 3.03 0.66
CA GLU A 38 -6.86 2.27 1.51
C GLU A 38 -8.30 2.43 0.99
N GLY A 39 -8.99 1.30 0.78
CA GLY A 39 -10.38 1.28 0.35
C GLY A 39 -11.27 0.64 1.40
N MET A 40 -12.43 1.23 1.66
CA MET A 40 -13.45 0.65 2.55
C MET A 40 -14.68 0.25 1.73
N GLY A 41 -15.16 -0.96 1.95
CA GLY A 41 -16.23 -1.56 1.17
C GLY A 41 -17.05 -2.57 1.97
N SER A 42 -18.20 -2.99 1.45
CA SER A 42 -19.03 -4.04 2.05
C SER A 42 -18.97 -5.31 1.22
N TRP A 43 -19.23 -6.45 1.86
CA TRP A 43 -19.53 -7.68 1.16
C TRP A 43 -20.99 -7.67 0.68
N VAL A 44 -21.19 -8.13 -0.55
CA VAL A 44 -22.50 -8.33 -1.17
C VAL A 44 -22.66 -9.80 -1.46
N HIS A 45 -23.79 -10.36 -1.04
CA HIS A 45 -24.17 -11.75 -1.24
C HIS A 45 -25.50 -11.79 -2.00
N VAL A 46 -25.48 -12.16 -3.28
CA VAL A 46 -26.67 -12.15 -4.15
C VAL A 46 -26.51 -13.20 -5.25
N ASP A 47 -27.57 -13.96 -5.53
CA ASP A 47 -27.62 -14.99 -6.58
C ASP A 47 -26.41 -15.96 -6.57
N GLY A 48 -26.01 -16.40 -5.37
CA GLY A 48 -24.87 -17.30 -5.18
C GLY A 48 -23.49 -16.65 -5.36
N LYS A 49 -23.42 -15.33 -5.64
CA LYS A 49 -22.16 -14.58 -5.77
C LYS A 49 -21.84 -13.88 -4.45
N SER A 50 -20.55 -13.85 -4.11
CA SER A 50 -20.04 -13.15 -2.93
C SER A 50 -18.86 -12.28 -3.32
N TYR A 51 -19.04 -10.96 -3.24
CA TYR A 51 -17.97 -10.03 -3.59
C TYR A 51 -17.86 -8.86 -2.62
N TRP A 52 -16.64 -8.40 -2.38
CA TRP A 52 -16.36 -7.15 -1.71
C TRP A 52 -16.10 -6.07 -2.74
N GLU A 53 -16.65 -4.87 -2.54
CA GLU A 53 -16.45 -3.76 -3.46
C GLU A 53 -16.16 -2.44 -2.72
N SER A 54 -15.16 -1.70 -3.20
CA SER A 54 -14.86 -0.34 -2.75
C SER A 54 -14.44 0.56 -3.91
N THR A 55 -14.54 1.87 -3.70
CA THR A 55 -13.93 2.88 -4.58
C THR A 55 -12.96 3.73 -3.76
N THR A 56 -11.73 3.85 -4.25
CA THR A 56 -10.69 4.65 -3.59
C THR A 56 -9.74 5.27 -4.60
N ASP A 57 -9.23 6.45 -4.27
CA ASP A 57 -8.15 7.06 -5.02
C ASP A 57 -6.81 6.41 -4.68
N ALA A 58 -5.88 6.42 -5.64
CA ALA A 58 -4.58 5.79 -5.53
C ALA A 58 -3.49 6.49 -6.38
N PRO A 59 -2.21 6.34 -6.00
CA PRO A 59 -1.08 6.73 -6.83
C PRO A 59 -1.05 5.98 -8.15
N LEU A 60 -0.37 6.58 -9.13
CA LEU A 60 -0.24 6.01 -10.46
C LEU A 60 0.55 4.68 -10.42
N PRO A 61 0.21 3.72 -11.28
CA PRO A 61 1.03 2.54 -11.54
C PRO A 61 2.41 2.95 -12.07
N ARG A 62 3.46 2.24 -11.68
CA ARG A 62 4.86 2.54 -12.06
C ARG A 62 5.05 2.75 -13.57
N ARG A 63 4.36 1.97 -14.40
CA ARG A 63 4.42 2.06 -15.87
C ARG A 63 4.07 3.46 -16.39
N GLU A 64 3.15 4.14 -15.73
CA GLU A 64 2.55 5.38 -16.20
C GLU A 64 3.54 6.54 -16.12
N TYR A 65 4.44 6.55 -15.12
CA TYR A 65 5.45 7.59 -14.95
C TYR A 65 6.36 7.80 -16.17
N SER A 66 6.55 6.75 -16.98
CA SER A 66 7.37 6.80 -18.20
C SER A 66 6.56 6.97 -19.49
N LYS A 67 5.24 6.79 -19.43
CA LYS A 67 4.37 6.69 -20.61
C LYS A 67 3.37 7.84 -20.72
N ARG A 68 2.94 8.40 -19.59
CA ARG A 68 1.86 9.38 -19.53
C ARG A 68 2.14 10.47 -18.52
N LYS A 69 1.66 11.68 -18.81
CA LYS A 69 1.85 12.89 -18.00
C LYS A 69 0.58 13.72 -17.86
N ASP A 70 -0.54 13.24 -18.36
CA ASP A 70 -1.79 13.98 -18.55
C ASP A 70 -2.84 13.71 -17.46
N TYR A 71 -2.49 12.95 -16.42
CA TYR A 71 -3.31 12.70 -15.23
C TYR A 71 -2.43 12.42 -14.01
N ASN A 72 -2.98 12.60 -12.79
CA ASN A 72 -2.22 12.52 -11.54
C ASN A 72 -2.89 11.69 -10.42
N VAL A 73 -4.09 11.17 -10.66
CA VAL A 73 -4.83 10.31 -9.72
C VAL A 73 -5.49 9.15 -10.48
N LEU A 74 -5.47 7.95 -9.89
CA LEU A 74 -6.37 6.87 -10.27
C LEU A 74 -7.51 6.78 -9.26
N SER A 75 -8.76 6.91 -9.69
CA SER A 75 -9.90 6.47 -8.88
C SER A 75 -10.23 5.03 -9.23
N ARG A 76 -10.04 4.12 -8.29
CA ARG A 76 -10.09 2.68 -8.51
C ARG A 76 -11.32 2.11 -7.83
N ARG A 77 -12.26 1.59 -8.61
CA ARG A 77 -13.26 0.65 -8.10
C ARG A 77 -12.64 -0.73 -8.06
N ASN A 78 -12.52 -1.33 -6.88
CA ASN A 78 -12.00 -2.67 -6.67
C ASN A 78 -13.16 -3.59 -6.33
N ARG A 79 -13.30 -4.69 -7.08
CA ARG A 79 -14.22 -5.78 -6.76
C ARG A 79 -13.45 -7.08 -6.58
N HIS A 80 -13.50 -7.64 -5.38
CA HIS A 80 -12.96 -8.97 -5.09
C HIS A 80 -14.12 -9.95 -5.06
N ASN A 81 -14.28 -10.74 -6.11
CA ASN A 81 -15.32 -11.76 -6.21
C ASN A 81 -14.73 -13.14 -5.88
N ILE A 82 -15.33 -13.83 -4.92
CA ILE A 82 -14.92 -15.18 -4.54
C ILE A 82 -15.58 -16.18 -5.50
N THR A 83 -14.78 -17.08 -6.04
CA THR A 83 -15.20 -18.12 -6.98
C THR A 83 -14.83 -19.50 -6.46
N ASP A 84 -15.36 -20.54 -7.08
CA ASP A 84 -15.04 -21.94 -6.78
C ASP A 84 -13.55 -22.29 -7.03
N PHE A 85 -12.91 -21.62 -7.98
CA PHE A 85 -11.49 -21.80 -8.30
C PHE A 85 -10.53 -20.84 -7.55
N GLY A 86 -11.05 -19.89 -6.75
CA GLY A 86 -10.23 -18.89 -6.06
C GLY A 86 -10.91 -17.53 -5.97
N TRP A 87 -10.28 -16.47 -6.49
CA TRP A 87 -10.94 -15.16 -6.57
C TRP A 87 -10.56 -14.38 -7.83
N VAL A 88 -11.47 -13.49 -8.21
CA VAL A 88 -11.28 -12.54 -9.31
C VAL A 88 -11.21 -11.14 -8.72
N HIS A 89 -10.16 -10.40 -9.04
CA HIS A 89 -10.05 -8.97 -8.74
C HIS A 89 -10.32 -8.19 -10.02
N GLU A 90 -11.48 -7.54 -10.07
CA GLU A 90 -11.83 -6.62 -11.15
C GLU A 90 -11.58 -5.19 -10.71
N GLN A 91 -11.11 -4.39 -11.66
CA GLN A 91 -10.78 -2.99 -11.43
C GLN A 91 -11.40 -2.14 -12.52
N ASP A 92 -12.23 -1.17 -12.14
CA ASP A 92 -12.63 -0.09 -13.03
C ASP A 92 -11.88 1.16 -12.58
N ASN A 93 -10.87 1.54 -13.36
CA ASN A 93 -9.97 2.64 -13.01
C ASN A 93 -10.33 3.87 -13.86
N LEU A 94 -10.61 4.98 -13.19
CA LEU A 94 -10.73 6.29 -13.80
C LEU A 94 -9.37 7.01 -13.71
N LYS A 95 -8.82 7.41 -14.86
CA LYS A 95 -7.60 8.24 -14.94
C LYS A 95 -8.02 9.70 -14.83
N ILE A 96 -7.68 10.34 -13.71
CA ILE A 96 -8.16 11.68 -13.36
C ILE A 96 -6.99 12.66 -13.31
N LEU A 97 -7.16 13.80 -13.97
CA LEU A 97 -6.35 14.99 -13.74
C LEU A 97 -7.04 15.86 -12.68
N ARG A 98 -6.44 15.94 -11.50
CA ARG A 98 -6.90 16.72 -10.35
C ARG A 98 -6.07 18.01 -10.22
N GLY A 99 -6.66 19.12 -10.62
CA GLY A 99 -6.13 20.48 -10.46
C GLY A 99 -7.17 21.40 -9.81
N GLU A 100 -7.35 22.60 -10.33
CA GLU A 100 -8.45 23.50 -9.96
C GLU A 100 -9.82 22.89 -10.30
N SER A 101 -9.87 22.11 -11.38
CA SER A 101 -11.00 21.26 -11.74
C SER A 101 -10.57 19.79 -11.79
N ILE A 102 -11.55 18.90 -11.68
CA ILE A 102 -11.38 17.46 -11.85
C ILE A 102 -11.76 17.10 -13.28
N LYS A 103 -10.82 16.53 -14.04
CA LYS A 103 -11.06 16.08 -15.42
C LYS A 103 -10.82 14.58 -15.55
N LEU A 104 -11.83 13.86 -16.07
CA LEU A 104 -11.67 12.47 -16.51
C LEU A 104 -10.90 12.44 -17.83
N ILE A 105 -9.85 11.63 -17.88
CA ILE A 105 -8.96 11.52 -19.04
C ILE A 105 -9.20 10.21 -19.79
N ALA A 106 -9.39 9.12 -19.06
CA ALA A 106 -9.65 7.80 -19.63
C ALA A 106 -10.22 6.85 -18.58
N GLU A 107 -10.82 5.77 -19.06
CA GLU A 107 -11.28 4.64 -18.24
C GLU A 107 -10.49 3.39 -18.63
N GLU A 108 -10.12 2.57 -17.64
CA GLU A 108 -9.35 1.34 -17.83
C GLU A 108 -10.00 0.21 -17.02
N LYS A 109 -10.37 -0.88 -17.70
CA LYS A 109 -10.81 -2.12 -17.07
C LYS A 109 -9.62 -3.05 -16.85
N GLY A 110 -9.42 -3.47 -15.60
CA GLY A 110 -8.46 -4.49 -15.20
C GLY A 110 -9.17 -5.73 -14.67
N LYS A 111 -8.57 -6.89 -14.90
CA LYS A 111 -9.02 -8.17 -14.36
C LYS A 111 -7.82 -9.04 -14.04
N ASN A 112 -7.73 -9.49 -12.79
CA ASN A 112 -6.78 -10.48 -12.34
C ASN A 112 -7.53 -11.68 -11.76
N THR A 113 -7.00 -12.88 -11.98
CA THR A 113 -7.53 -14.12 -11.43
C THR A 113 -6.46 -14.75 -10.55
N TYR A 114 -6.88 -15.23 -9.38
CA TYR A 114 -6.01 -15.85 -8.42
C TYR A 114 -6.53 -17.25 -8.14
N VAL A 115 -5.65 -18.22 -8.30
CA VAL A 115 -5.91 -19.63 -8.02
C VAL A 115 -4.95 -20.07 -6.93
N LYS A 116 -5.42 -20.96 -6.06
CA LYS A 116 -4.54 -21.56 -5.06
C LYS A 116 -3.53 -22.46 -5.78
N VAL A 117 -2.25 -22.25 -5.46
CA VAL A 117 -1.14 -23.11 -5.94
C VAL A 117 -0.57 -23.89 -4.77
N GLY A 118 0.19 -24.95 -5.07
CA GLY A 118 0.90 -25.71 -4.06
C GLY A 118 1.99 -24.90 -3.37
N MET A 119 2.26 -25.23 -2.10
CA MET A 119 3.19 -24.51 -1.23
C MET A 119 4.63 -24.56 -1.74
N GLU A 120 4.99 -25.55 -2.55
CA GLU A 120 6.30 -25.69 -3.17
C GLU A 120 6.68 -24.47 -4.02
N LYS A 121 5.69 -23.82 -4.66
CA LYS A 121 5.92 -22.59 -5.43
C LYS A 121 6.21 -21.38 -4.54
N CYS A 122 5.88 -21.45 -3.26
CA CYS A 122 6.09 -20.39 -2.28
C CYS A 122 7.36 -20.58 -1.44
N GLU A 123 8.08 -21.70 -1.59
CA GLU A 123 9.30 -21.97 -0.81
C GLU A 123 10.33 -20.83 -0.81
N PRO A 124 10.64 -20.16 -1.95
CA PRO A 124 11.60 -19.07 -1.93
C PRO A 124 11.14 -17.90 -1.04
N ALA A 125 9.84 -17.60 -1.04
CA ALA A 125 9.27 -16.54 -0.22
C ALA A 125 9.30 -16.90 1.26
N ILE A 126 9.03 -18.16 1.61
CA ILE A 126 9.10 -18.66 2.99
C ILE A 126 10.55 -18.56 3.52
N LYS A 127 11.51 -19.12 2.77
CA LYS A 127 12.95 -19.07 3.13
C LYS A 127 13.47 -17.64 3.26
N TRP A 128 12.96 -16.73 2.43
CA TRP A 128 13.29 -15.31 2.54
C TRP A 128 12.67 -14.71 3.80
N TRP A 129 11.37 -14.94 4.04
CA TRP A 129 10.65 -14.38 5.18
C TRP A 129 11.27 -14.80 6.52
N ASP A 130 11.66 -16.07 6.65
CA ASP A 130 12.29 -16.60 7.86
C ASP A 130 13.50 -15.79 8.33
N LYS A 131 14.28 -15.25 7.37
CA LYS A 131 15.48 -14.45 7.65
C LYS A 131 15.20 -12.96 7.81
N ASN A 132 14.09 -12.46 7.26
CA ASN A 132 13.86 -11.02 7.09
C ASN A 132 12.75 -10.48 8.00
N GLN A 133 11.87 -11.35 8.52
CA GLN A 133 10.66 -10.94 9.24
C GLN A 133 10.91 -10.04 10.46
N ASN A 134 12.00 -10.28 11.19
CA ASN A 134 12.32 -9.51 12.40
C ASN A 134 12.75 -8.08 12.10
N PHE A 135 13.42 -7.84 10.96
CA PHE A 135 13.71 -6.47 10.54
C PHE A 135 12.42 -5.77 10.07
N TRP A 136 11.64 -6.43 9.22
CA TRP A 136 10.40 -5.84 8.67
C TRP A 136 9.32 -5.60 9.73
N SER A 137 9.32 -6.34 10.85
CA SER A 137 8.43 -6.04 11.98
C SER A 137 8.76 -4.68 12.62
N ILE A 138 10.05 -4.33 12.72
CA ILE A 138 10.50 -3.02 13.20
C ILE A 138 10.11 -1.92 12.21
N VAL A 139 10.29 -2.17 10.90
CA VAL A 139 9.85 -1.24 9.84
C VAL A 139 8.36 -0.94 9.94
N ARG A 140 7.52 -1.98 10.03
CA ARG A 140 6.06 -1.81 10.17
C ARG A 140 5.68 -1.04 11.42
N LYS A 141 6.33 -1.30 12.56
CA LYS A 141 6.06 -0.55 13.79
C LYS A 141 6.38 0.94 13.66
N ASN A 142 7.46 1.30 12.95
CA ASN A 142 7.77 2.70 12.68
C ASN A 142 6.74 3.34 11.75
N TRP A 143 6.25 2.62 10.75
CA TRP A 143 5.14 3.08 9.92
C TRP A 143 3.84 3.26 10.71
N ASP A 144 3.48 2.30 11.55
CA ASP A 144 2.28 2.38 12.39
C ASP A 144 2.32 3.62 13.30
N ASN A 145 3.44 3.84 14.01
CA ASN A 145 3.65 5.05 14.81
C ASN A 145 3.49 6.32 13.96
N TYR A 146 4.13 6.38 12.79
CA TYR A 146 4.04 7.53 11.91
C TYR A 146 2.59 7.80 11.44
N PHE A 147 1.83 6.77 11.10
CA PHE A 147 0.42 6.91 10.70
C PHE A 147 -0.50 7.30 11.85
N GLU A 148 -0.17 6.91 13.08
CA GLU A 148 -0.91 7.29 14.28
C GLU A 148 -0.72 8.77 14.59
N GLU A 149 0.51 9.27 14.53
CA GLU A 149 0.89 10.64 14.90
C GLU A 149 0.51 11.70 13.86
N ASN A 150 0.32 11.31 12.59
CA ASN A 150 0.17 12.26 11.49
C ASN A 150 -1.21 12.19 10.82
N GLU A 151 -1.90 13.33 10.74
CA GLU A 151 -3.17 13.47 10.00
C GLU A 151 -2.96 13.64 8.48
N ILE A 152 -1.79 14.13 8.08
CA ILE A 152 -1.39 14.28 6.68
C ILE A 152 -0.07 13.54 6.50
N ILE A 153 -0.01 12.70 5.48
CA ILE A 153 1.20 11.97 5.11
C ILE A 153 1.59 12.44 3.71
N SER A 154 2.85 12.85 3.55
CA SER A 154 3.33 13.42 2.29
C SER A 154 4.80 13.08 2.09
N PHE A 155 5.14 12.49 0.95
CA PHE A 155 6.52 12.06 0.66
C PHE A 155 7.06 12.61 -0.65
N HIS A 156 8.37 12.83 -0.71
CA HIS A 156 9.10 12.94 -1.95
C HIS A 156 9.12 11.58 -2.66
N LYS A 157 8.89 11.57 -3.98
CA LYS A 157 8.96 10.33 -4.79
C LYS A 157 10.35 9.69 -4.77
N SER A 158 11.38 10.51 -4.62
CA SER A 158 12.77 10.10 -4.55
C SER A 158 13.60 11.18 -3.84
N VAL A 159 14.62 10.74 -3.10
CA VAL A 159 15.67 11.60 -2.53
C VAL A 159 16.98 11.22 -3.19
N ASN A 160 17.78 12.18 -3.65
CA ASN A 160 19.02 11.93 -4.39
C ASN A 160 18.85 10.96 -5.59
N LYS A 161 17.72 11.07 -6.31
CA LYS A 161 17.31 10.19 -7.42
C LYS A 161 17.10 8.71 -7.02
N GLN A 162 17.01 8.41 -5.72
CA GLN A 162 16.73 7.08 -5.19
C GLN A 162 15.32 7.02 -4.58
N PRO A 163 14.50 6.01 -4.93
CA PRO A 163 13.22 5.78 -4.26
C PRO A 163 13.42 5.21 -2.85
N MET A 164 12.39 5.35 -2.00
CA MET A 164 12.43 4.94 -0.59
C MET A 164 12.79 3.46 -0.41
N PHE A 165 12.21 2.55 -1.20
CA PHE A 165 12.47 1.12 -1.08
C PHE A 165 13.94 0.71 -1.23
N ASN A 166 14.77 1.49 -1.95
CA ASN A 166 16.18 1.15 -2.09
C ASN A 166 16.90 1.18 -0.73
N GLY A 167 16.60 2.16 0.13
CA GLY A 167 17.18 2.24 1.46
C GLY A 167 16.68 1.12 2.37
N PHE A 168 15.37 0.82 2.34
CA PHE A 168 14.81 -0.28 3.12
C PHE A 168 15.37 -1.65 2.71
N PHE A 169 15.61 -1.88 1.41
CA PHE A 169 16.22 -3.12 0.95
C PHE A 169 17.70 -3.21 1.36
N ALA A 170 18.43 -2.10 1.37
CA ALA A 170 19.79 -2.07 1.88
C ALA A 170 19.84 -2.36 3.39
N LEU A 171 18.95 -1.73 4.17
CA LEU A 171 18.81 -1.99 5.61
C LEU A 171 18.36 -3.43 5.89
N GLY A 172 17.38 -3.95 5.16
CA GLY A 172 16.91 -5.32 5.30
C GLY A 172 18.00 -6.34 5.02
N LYS A 173 18.85 -6.09 4.01
CA LYS A 173 20.04 -6.90 3.75
C LYS A 173 21.09 -6.79 4.85
N LYS A 174 21.32 -5.57 5.38
CA LYS A 174 22.25 -5.34 6.51
C LYS A 174 21.82 -6.11 7.77
N TYR A 175 20.52 -6.21 8.01
CA TYR A 175 19.92 -6.88 9.17
C TYR A 175 19.30 -8.24 8.84
N GLU A 176 19.74 -8.90 7.77
CA GLU A 176 19.28 -10.25 7.44
C GLU A 176 19.68 -11.24 8.55
N GLY A 177 18.74 -12.11 8.96
CA GLY A 177 18.96 -13.08 10.01
C GLY A 177 18.92 -12.50 11.44
N LEU A 178 18.44 -11.26 11.60
CA LEU A 178 18.27 -10.60 12.89
C LEU A 178 17.48 -11.48 13.87
N ASN A 179 18.07 -11.83 15.01
CA ASN A 179 17.47 -12.62 16.08
C ASN A 179 18.05 -12.18 17.44
N ASN A 180 17.31 -12.37 18.54
CA ASN A 180 17.75 -12.04 19.91
C ASN A 180 18.30 -10.60 20.06
N VAL A 181 17.52 -9.62 19.58
CA VAL A 181 17.92 -8.21 19.50
C VAL A 181 17.99 -7.58 20.89
N SER A 182 19.15 -7.06 21.29
CA SER A 182 19.29 -6.26 22.51
C SER A 182 18.56 -4.91 22.41
N GLU A 183 18.18 -4.30 23.53
CA GLU A 183 17.53 -2.98 23.53
C GLU A 183 18.36 -1.91 22.79
N LYS A 184 19.69 -1.94 22.98
CA LYS A 184 20.62 -1.03 22.30
C LYS A 184 20.56 -1.23 20.78
N GLN A 185 20.67 -2.47 20.31
CA GLN A 185 20.63 -2.78 18.88
C GLN A 185 19.26 -2.45 18.27
N TYR A 186 18.17 -2.72 18.98
CA TYR A 186 16.83 -2.35 18.54
C TYR A 186 16.74 -0.83 18.35
N LYS A 187 17.24 -0.04 19.30
CA LYS A 187 17.26 1.42 19.21
C LYS A 187 18.06 1.90 17.99
N GLU A 188 19.24 1.35 17.76
CA GLU A 188 20.07 1.69 16.59
C GLU A 188 19.35 1.40 15.26
N ILE A 189 18.72 0.22 15.13
CA ILE A 189 17.94 -0.14 13.94
C ILE A 189 16.75 0.81 13.76
N ASN A 190 16.04 1.10 14.85
CA ASN A 190 14.89 1.99 14.86
C ASN A 190 15.27 3.42 14.44
N ASP A 191 16.40 3.92 14.91
CA ASP A 191 16.91 5.24 14.54
C ASP A 191 17.31 5.28 13.06
N GLU A 192 17.95 4.23 12.52
CA GLU A 192 18.26 4.14 11.08
C GLU A 192 17.00 4.13 10.21
N ILE A 193 15.97 3.38 10.62
CA ILE A 193 14.67 3.33 9.93
C ILE A 193 14.00 4.71 9.93
N ASN A 194 13.92 5.36 11.10
CA ASN A 194 13.28 6.68 11.21
C ASN A 194 14.04 7.74 10.41
N ASN A 195 15.37 7.76 10.51
CA ASN A 195 16.18 8.69 9.72
C ASN A 195 15.94 8.50 8.21
N HIS A 196 15.82 7.24 7.77
CA HIS A 196 15.49 6.94 6.37
C HIS A 196 14.09 7.45 6.01
N ILE A 197 13.05 7.15 6.80
CA ILE A 197 11.67 7.66 6.56
C ILE A 197 11.67 9.20 6.52
N SER A 198 12.24 9.84 7.54
CA SER A 198 12.26 11.31 7.68
C SER A 198 12.91 12.00 6.49
N SER A 199 13.91 11.39 5.86
CA SER A 199 14.56 11.97 4.67
C SER A 199 13.62 12.13 3.47
N PHE A 200 12.50 11.38 3.43
CA PHE A 200 11.51 11.44 2.37
C PHE A 200 10.29 12.28 2.71
N ILE A 201 10.08 12.69 3.96
CA ILE A 201 8.91 13.47 4.36
C ILE A 201 8.97 14.85 3.69
N LYS A 202 7.83 15.28 3.13
CA LYS A 202 7.65 16.65 2.65
C LYS A 202 7.27 17.57 3.82
N PRO A 203 7.77 18.81 3.86
CA PRO A 203 7.34 19.82 4.82
C PRO A 203 5.82 20.07 4.79
#